data_AF-W0F6U2-F1
#
_entry.id   AF-W0F6U2-F1
#
_cell.length_a   1.000
_cell.length_b   1.000
_cell.length_c   1.000
_cell.angle_alpha   90.00
_cell.angle_beta   90.00
_cell.angle_gamma   90.00
#
_symmetry.space_group_name_H-M   'P 1'
#
loop_
_entity.id
_entity.type
_entity.pdbx_description
1 polymer ?
#
loop_
_entity_poly.entity_id
_entity_poly.type
_entity_poly.pdbx_seq_one_letter_code
_entity_poly.pdbx_strand_id
1 'polypeptide(L)'
;MLKTILLLSVLFLSLLNTSGQTIADKIMFVVDSIPVIDDPQQGDEIQQTDVADITIIKNKDTLNRLGYAQFDGVTFVFTKEYRNRADSLRQIPSTKQMERKNGVWLFHNNPYSGPFIDYYYSGKKQGDGAFINGLVNGRRTMYYQNGKIEAEKYYKDGIENGLAKEYYEDGTLRQKGIFADGKEEGIWESYFPNGKVKLLSNYFKGELFDTATRYYSTGRIKEKVFIKKGKVEPDPNLVRINQLMKKSNESNKEGDIKAAIKYCSKALELDSSFADAYFSRGTIKLNDFQFDDAIADLDKALFYEPYMATALANRAFARIRKYQFANSRTLSKNRDVTVLAAADKVPVPAGEQEKICADLQKAVFLGNKTKMIIEALSDYCQGRTATN
;
A
#
# COMPACT_ATOMS: atom_id res chain seq x y z
N MET A 1 28.43 -2.87 12.83
CA MET A 1 27.61 -3.15 14.02
C MET A 1 26.35 -3.84 13.55
N LEU A 2 26.25 -5.14 13.86
CA LEU A 2 25.16 -6.04 13.48
C LEU A 2 23.80 -5.45 13.91
N LYS A 3 22.91 -5.19 12.94
CA LYS A 3 21.48 -5.08 13.21
C LYS A 3 20.87 -6.46 13.07
N THR A 4 20.57 -7.05 14.23
CA THR A 4 19.78 -8.25 14.45
C THR A 4 18.37 -8.05 13.88
N ILE A 5 17.97 -8.71 12.79
CA ILE A 5 16.57 -8.70 12.31
C ILE A 5 16.16 -10.08 11.75
N LEU A 6 15.34 -10.76 12.56
CA LEU A 6 14.01 -11.31 12.25
C LEU A 6 13.75 -12.18 11.00
N LEU A 7 14.75 -12.71 10.31
CA LEU A 7 14.50 -13.55 9.12
C LEU A 7 14.48 -15.06 9.39
N LEU A 8 14.94 -15.47 10.57
CA LEU A 8 15.18 -16.88 10.87
C LEU A 8 14.88 -17.27 12.32
N SER A 9 14.32 -16.40 13.17
CA SER A 9 14.23 -16.68 14.62
C SER A 9 13.45 -17.97 14.96
N VAL A 10 12.45 -18.36 14.16
CA VAL A 10 11.70 -19.60 14.41
C VAL A 10 12.41 -20.84 13.86
N LEU A 11 13.21 -20.71 12.80
CA LEU A 11 14.00 -21.79 12.20
C LEU A 11 15.38 -21.99 12.85
N PHE A 12 15.95 -20.92 13.42
CA PHE A 12 17.22 -20.94 14.16
C PHE A 12 17.08 -21.62 15.52
N LEU A 13 15.94 -21.46 16.23
CA LEU A 13 15.77 -22.05 17.56
C LEU A 13 15.65 -23.59 17.55
N SER A 14 15.13 -24.20 16.47
CA SER A 14 15.06 -25.65 16.38
C SER A 14 16.37 -26.31 15.94
N LEU A 15 17.25 -25.59 15.24
CA LEU A 15 18.55 -26.11 14.78
C LEU A 15 19.66 -25.96 15.83
N LEU A 16 19.53 -25.04 16.79
CA LEU A 16 20.50 -24.87 17.88
C LEU A 16 20.49 -26.00 18.92
N ASN A 17 19.45 -26.84 18.97
CA ASN A 17 19.40 -27.99 19.88
C ASN A 17 20.09 -29.25 19.33
N THR A 18 20.60 -29.21 18.09
CA THR A 18 21.37 -30.31 17.52
C THR A 18 22.54 -29.75 16.71
N SER A 19 23.74 -29.88 17.26
CA SER A 19 25.06 -29.47 16.73
C SER A 19 25.47 -28.02 17.04
N GLY A 20 26.55 -27.89 17.83
CA GLY A 20 27.10 -26.63 18.32
C GLY A 20 27.50 -25.69 17.18
N GLN A 21 26.65 -24.72 16.90
CA GLN A 21 26.94 -23.61 15.99
C GLN A 21 27.72 -22.52 16.73
N THR A 22 28.95 -22.25 16.28
CA THR A 22 29.68 -21.02 16.60
C THR A 22 29.26 -19.89 15.67
N ILE A 23 29.32 -18.65 16.15
CA ILE A 23 28.86 -17.40 15.52
C ILE A 23 29.63 -17.02 14.21
N ALA A 24 30.47 -17.91 13.66
CA ALA A 24 31.44 -17.62 12.60
C ALA A 24 31.21 -18.33 11.25
N ASP A 25 30.26 -19.26 11.13
CA ASP A 25 30.06 -20.02 9.88
C ASP A 25 29.38 -19.15 8.79
N LYS A 26 29.96 -19.12 7.57
CA LYS A 26 29.34 -18.46 6.42
C LYS A 26 28.36 -19.40 5.73
N ILE A 27 27.07 -19.32 6.07
CA ILE A 27 26.00 -20.17 5.53
C ILE A 27 25.25 -19.47 4.39
N MET A 28 25.02 -20.18 3.28
CA MET A 28 24.14 -19.75 2.19
C MET A 28 22.75 -20.39 2.34
N PHE A 29 21.69 -19.62 2.11
CA PHE A 29 20.32 -20.13 2.06
C PHE A 29 19.82 -20.15 0.62
N VAL A 30 19.18 -21.25 0.23
CA VAL A 30 18.59 -21.43 -1.09
C VAL A 30 17.16 -21.90 -0.92
N VAL A 31 16.19 -21.11 -1.37
CA VAL A 31 14.76 -21.43 -1.31
C VAL A 31 14.28 -21.82 -2.71
N ASP A 32 13.77 -23.04 -2.91
CA ASP A 32 13.21 -23.47 -4.20
C ASP A 32 14.15 -23.29 -5.41
N SER A 33 15.46 -23.41 -5.18
CA SER A 33 16.55 -23.12 -6.14
C SER A 33 16.92 -21.64 -6.34
N ILE A 34 16.39 -20.73 -5.53
CA ILE A 34 16.69 -19.29 -5.53
C ILE A 34 17.63 -18.97 -4.35
N PRO A 35 18.85 -18.45 -4.60
CA PRO A 35 19.73 -18.03 -3.52
C PRO A 35 19.17 -16.79 -2.81
N VAL A 36 19.15 -16.81 -1.48
CA VAL A 36 18.74 -15.68 -0.65
C VAL A 36 19.97 -14.79 -0.44
N ILE A 37 20.09 -13.76 -1.28
CA ILE A 37 21.23 -12.83 -1.27
C ILE A 37 20.89 -11.56 -0.47
N ASP A 38 19.65 -11.10 -0.59
CA ASP A 38 19.12 -9.92 0.11
C ASP A 38 18.03 -10.34 1.11
N ASP A 39 17.85 -9.53 2.14
CA ASP A 39 16.75 -9.70 3.09
C ASP A 39 15.40 -9.61 2.33
N PRO A 40 14.48 -10.59 2.54
CA PRO A 40 13.11 -10.51 2.11
C PRO A 40 12.47 -9.17 2.44
N GLN A 41 11.72 -8.65 1.47
CA GLN A 41 10.89 -7.48 1.69
C GLN A 41 9.75 -7.83 2.65
N GLN A 42 9.24 -6.83 3.36
CA GLN A 42 8.09 -7.02 4.26
C GLN A 42 6.92 -7.67 3.52
N GLY A 43 6.45 -8.81 4.03
CA GLY A 43 5.42 -9.65 3.42
C GLY A 43 5.99 -10.86 2.67
N ASP A 44 7.17 -10.79 2.07
CA ASP A 44 7.83 -11.92 1.36
C ASP A 44 8.63 -12.83 2.29
N GLU A 45 8.39 -12.77 3.59
CA GLU A 45 9.03 -13.69 4.53
C GLU A 45 8.47 -15.11 4.37
N ILE A 46 9.36 -16.11 4.41
CA ILE A 46 8.95 -17.51 4.44
C ILE A 46 8.36 -17.86 5.81
N GLN A 47 7.19 -18.47 5.83
CA GLN A 47 6.58 -18.98 7.05
C GLN A 47 6.90 -20.46 7.24
N GLN A 48 6.95 -20.94 8.49
CA GLN A 48 7.15 -22.36 8.77
C GLN A 48 6.08 -23.24 8.11
N THR A 49 4.86 -22.72 7.94
CA THR A 49 3.76 -23.39 7.26
C THR A 49 4.01 -23.61 5.76
N ASP A 50 4.90 -22.84 5.14
CA ASP A 50 5.22 -22.91 3.72
C ASP A 50 6.26 -23.99 3.42
N VAL A 51 7.09 -24.35 4.41
CA VAL A 51 8.20 -25.29 4.27
C VAL A 51 7.69 -26.74 4.18
N ALA A 52 8.17 -27.48 3.18
CA ALA A 52 7.98 -28.92 3.06
C ALA A 52 9.13 -29.69 3.72
N ASP A 53 10.37 -29.34 3.36
CA ASP A 53 11.56 -30.00 3.87
C ASP A 53 12.80 -29.09 3.75
N ILE A 54 13.84 -29.44 4.51
CA ILE A 54 15.09 -28.70 4.59
C ILE A 54 16.25 -29.67 4.46
N THR A 55 17.23 -29.32 3.63
CA THR A 55 18.46 -30.08 3.46
C THR A 55 19.67 -29.20 3.75
N ILE A 56 20.54 -29.65 4.65
CA ILE A 56 21.77 -28.93 5.02
C ILE A 56 22.97 -29.67 4.46
N ILE A 57 23.81 -28.96 3.71
CA ILE A 57 25.04 -29.50 3.12
C ILE A 57 26.23 -28.74 3.72
N LYS A 58 27.11 -29.46 4.42
CA LYS A 58 28.39 -28.93 4.94
C LYS A 58 29.63 -29.62 4.35
N ASN A 59 29.45 -30.73 3.64
CA ASN A 59 30.54 -31.47 3.03
C ASN A 59 31.21 -30.63 1.92
N LYS A 60 32.51 -30.34 2.06
CA LYS A 60 33.25 -29.43 1.17
C LYS A 60 33.30 -29.91 -0.28
N ASP A 61 33.45 -31.21 -0.54
CA ASP A 61 33.44 -31.74 -1.92
C ASP A 61 32.08 -31.53 -2.60
N THR A 62 30.99 -31.70 -1.85
CA THR A 62 29.64 -31.46 -2.35
C THR A 62 29.37 -29.98 -2.56
N LEU A 63 29.81 -29.11 -1.64
CA LEU A 63 29.73 -27.66 -1.80
C LEU A 63 30.50 -27.19 -3.04
N ASN A 64 31.70 -27.73 -3.29
CA ASN A 64 32.50 -27.43 -4.47
C ASN A 64 31.75 -27.81 -5.76
N ARG A 65 31.17 -29.02 -5.82
CA ARG A 65 30.39 -29.48 -6.99
C ARG A 65 29.14 -28.63 -7.24
N LEU A 66 28.54 -28.08 -6.19
CA LEU A 66 27.34 -27.23 -6.29
C LEU A 66 27.68 -25.74 -6.53
N GLY A 67 28.96 -25.36 -6.61
CA GLY A 67 29.37 -23.97 -6.81
C GLY A 67 29.29 -23.08 -5.54
N TYR A 68 29.26 -23.70 -4.36
CA TYR A 68 29.20 -23.03 -3.06
C TYR A 68 30.48 -23.21 -2.22
N ALA A 69 31.63 -23.40 -2.88
CA ALA A 69 32.94 -23.61 -2.26
C ALA A 69 33.32 -22.53 -1.22
N GLN A 70 32.84 -21.31 -1.42
CA GLN A 70 33.08 -20.13 -0.60
C GLN A 70 32.23 -20.05 0.68
N PHE A 71 31.38 -21.06 0.93
CA PHE A 71 30.51 -21.15 2.10
C PHE A 71 30.93 -22.34 2.99
N ASP A 72 30.60 -22.25 4.28
CA ASP A 72 30.80 -23.32 5.25
C ASP A 72 29.65 -24.32 5.28
N GLY A 73 28.50 -23.90 4.77
CA GLY A 73 27.38 -24.77 4.47
C GLY A 73 26.34 -24.07 3.62
N VAL A 74 25.47 -24.88 3.02
CA VAL A 74 24.27 -24.42 2.30
C VAL A 74 23.06 -25.07 2.92
N THR A 75 22.05 -24.27 3.25
CA THR A 75 20.75 -24.73 3.68
C THR A 75 19.77 -24.56 2.53
N PHE A 76 19.36 -25.67 1.95
CA PHE A 76 18.27 -25.72 0.99
C PHE A 76 16.94 -25.84 1.73
N VAL A 77 16.02 -24.93 1.44
CA VAL A 77 14.66 -24.95 1.95
C VAL A 77 13.74 -25.17 0.75
N PHE A 78 12.91 -26.20 0.82
CA PHE A 78 11.94 -26.50 -0.22
C PHE A 78 10.54 -26.24 0.28
N THR A 79 9.79 -25.42 -0.45
CA THR A 79 8.41 -25.09 -0.10
C THR A 79 7.45 -26.20 -0.55
N LYS A 80 6.28 -26.28 0.08
CA LYS A 80 5.19 -27.17 -0.33
C LYS A 80 4.75 -26.85 -1.76
N GLU A 81 4.68 -25.57 -2.10
CA GLU A 81 4.36 -25.10 -3.46
C GLU A 81 5.35 -25.63 -4.50
N TYR A 82 6.65 -25.60 -4.20
CA TYR A 82 7.68 -26.15 -5.09
C TYR A 82 7.57 -27.66 -5.25
N ARG A 83 7.37 -28.40 -4.15
CA ARG A 83 7.23 -29.86 -4.19
C ARG A 83 6.01 -30.32 -4.99
N ASN A 84 4.93 -29.55 -4.97
CA ASN A 84 3.71 -29.83 -5.72
C ASN A 84 3.77 -29.32 -7.18
N ARG A 85 4.83 -28.59 -7.56
CA ARG A 85 4.96 -28.00 -8.89
C ARG A 85 5.35 -29.05 -9.93
N ALA A 86 4.69 -29.01 -11.09
CA ALA A 86 5.04 -29.85 -12.24
C ALA A 86 6.51 -29.66 -12.66
N ASP A 87 7.18 -30.75 -13.07
CA ASP A 87 8.59 -30.72 -13.49
C ASP A 87 8.82 -29.72 -14.63
N SER A 88 7.89 -29.62 -15.58
CA SER A 88 7.96 -28.68 -16.70
C SER A 88 8.02 -27.22 -16.26
N LEU A 89 7.36 -26.85 -15.15
CA LEU A 89 7.40 -25.51 -14.59
C LEU A 89 8.64 -25.27 -13.72
N ARG A 90 9.18 -26.31 -13.08
CA ARG A 90 10.45 -26.24 -12.32
C ARG A 90 11.67 -26.03 -13.21
N GLN A 91 11.59 -26.40 -14.49
CA GLN A 91 12.65 -26.19 -15.47
C GLN A 91 12.71 -24.75 -16.03
N ILE A 92 11.64 -23.96 -15.85
CA ILE A 92 11.62 -22.57 -16.29
C ILE A 92 12.41 -21.72 -15.29
N PRO A 93 13.46 -20.99 -15.73
CA PRO A 93 14.31 -20.24 -14.82
C PRO A 93 13.58 -19.03 -14.22
N SER A 94 14.03 -18.63 -13.03
CA SER A 94 13.65 -17.37 -12.39
C SER A 94 14.66 -16.28 -12.72
N THR A 95 14.21 -15.02 -12.80
CA THR A 95 15.14 -13.88 -12.95
C THR A 95 16.07 -13.74 -11.75
N LYS A 96 15.68 -14.23 -10.57
CA LYS A 96 16.51 -14.28 -9.37
C LYS A 96 17.70 -15.26 -9.47
N GLN A 97 17.75 -16.07 -10.53
CA GLN A 97 18.87 -16.96 -10.86
C GLN A 97 19.75 -16.39 -11.99
N MET A 98 19.38 -15.24 -12.55
CA MET A 98 20.05 -14.62 -13.69
C MET A 98 20.87 -13.41 -13.26
N GLU A 99 21.84 -13.02 -14.09
CA GLU A 99 22.62 -11.81 -13.90
C GLU A 99 22.12 -10.71 -14.85
N ARG A 100 21.98 -9.47 -14.36
CA ARG A 100 21.57 -8.34 -15.19
C ARG A 100 22.76 -7.43 -15.50
N LYS A 101 23.16 -7.35 -16.77
CA LYS A 101 24.25 -6.47 -17.26
C LYS A 101 23.72 -5.52 -18.34
N ASN A 102 23.90 -4.21 -18.14
CA ASN A 102 23.47 -3.18 -19.10
C ASN A 102 22.01 -3.33 -19.58
N GLY A 103 21.11 -3.72 -18.68
CA GLY A 103 19.70 -3.95 -19.00
C GLY A 103 19.36 -5.33 -19.58
N VAL A 104 20.36 -6.13 -19.96
CA VAL A 104 20.21 -7.47 -20.53
C VAL A 104 20.30 -8.53 -19.43
N TRP A 105 19.38 -9.49 -19.45
CA TRP A 105 19.39 -10.67 -18.59
C TRP A 105 20.24 -11.78 -19.18
N LEU A 106 21.22 -12.23 -18.40
CA LEU A 106 22.14 -13.30 -18.74
C LEU A 106 21.83 -14.52 -17.89
N PHE A 107 21.66 -15.67 -18.54
CA PHE A 107 21.58 -16.97 -17.89
C PHE A 107 22.78 -17.80 -18.32
N HIS A 108 23.57 -18.27 -17.34
CA HIS A 108 24.87 -18.89 -17.59
C HIS A 108 25.78 -18.03 -18.52
N ASN A 109 25.90 -16.74 -18.21
CA ASN A 109 26.68 -15.74 -18.95
C ASN A 109 26.22 -15.45 -20.40
N ASN A 110 25.08 -15.98 -20.84
CA ASN A 110 24.56 -15.76 -22.19
C ASN A 110 23.23 -15.00 -22.15
N PRO A 111 22.96 -14.05 -23.07
CA PRO A 111 21.65 -13.42 -23.20
C PRO A 111 20.55 -14.47 -23.32
N TYR A 112 19.60 -14.44 -22.40
CA TYR A 112 18.57 -15.47 -22.31
C TYR A 112 17.41 -15.20 -23.26
N SER A 113 16.94 -16.23 -23.97
CA SER A 113 15.71 -16.19 -24.77
C SER A 113 14.81 -17.35 -24.36
N GLY A 114 13.59 -17.05 -23.95
CA GLY A 114 12.66 -18.04 -23.42
C GLY A 114 11.77 -17.50 -22.31
N PRO A 115 10.85 -18.33 -21.79
CA PRO A 115 9.99 -17.98 -20.67
C PRO A 115 10.79 -17.87 -19.37
N PHE A 116 10.30 -17.06 -18.43
CA PHE A 116 10.78 -17.04 -17.05
C PHE A 116 9.59 -17.04 -16.08
N ILE A 117 9.81 -17.55 -14.86
CA ILE A 117 8.84 -17.47 -13.77
C ILE A 117 9.56 -17.07 -12.48
N ASP A 118 9.14 -15.94 -11.91
CA ASP A 118 9.58 -15.48 -10.60
C ASP A 118 8.63 -16.01 -9.51
N TYR A 119 9.20 -16.35 -8.36
CA TYR A 119 8.47 -16.84 -7.20
C TYR A 119 8.81 -16.03 -5.95
N TYR A 120 7.82 -15.85 -5.10
CA TYR A 120 7.99 -15.42 -3.71
C TYR A 120 8.73 -16.51 -2.92
N TYR A 121 9.31 -16.16 -1.76
CA TYR A 121 9.97 -17.16 -0.92
C TYR A 121 9.00 -18.18 -0.31
N SER A 122 7.69 -17.88 -0.29
CA SER A 122 6.63 -18.86 -0.01
C SER A 122 6.44 -19.92 -1.11
N GLY A 123 7.14 -19.80 -2.24
CA GLY A 123 7.01 -20.67 -3.41
C GLY A 123 5.83 -20.32 -4.30
N LYS A 124 5.01 -19.34 -3.93
CA LYS A 124 3.92 -18.83 -4.75
C LYS A 124 4.46 -18.02 -5.93
N LYS A 125 3.74 -18.08 -7.06
CA LYS A 125 4.12 -17.34 -8.28
C LYS A 125 4.06 -15.84 -8.03
N GLN A 126 5.15 -15.14 -8.33
CA GLN A 126 5.30 -13.68 -8.20
C GLN A 126 5.16 -12.99 -9.56
N GLY A 127 5.65 -13.62 -10.62
CA GLY A 127 5.50 -13.07 -11.96
C GLY A 127 5.96 -14.04 -13.04
N ASP A 128 5.59 -13.75 -14.28
CA ASP A 128 6.05 -14.49 -15.46
C ASP A 128 6.11 -13.59 -16.68
N GLY A 129 6.87 -14.03 -17.67
CA GLY A 129 6.99 -13.39 -18.97
C GLY A 129 7.96 -14.15 -19.87
N ALA A 130 8.43 -13.47 -20.92
CA ALA A 130 9.43 -14.02 -21.83
C ALA A 130 10.52 -12.99 -22.13
N PHE A 131 11.72 -13.51 -22.40
CA PHE A 131 12.85 -12.74 -22.89
C PHE A 131 13.13 -13.07 -24.36
N ILE A 132 13.58 -12.06 -25.11
CA ILE A 132 14.27 -12.21 -26.40
C ILE A 132 15.62 -11.50 -26.26
N ASN A 133 16.73 -12.23 -26.44
CA ASN A 133 18.09 -11.71 -26.27
C ASN A 133 18.31 -10.98 -24.94
N GLY A 134 17.73 -11.52 -23.86
CA GLY A 134 17.82 -10.98 -22.50
C GLY A 134 16.96 -9.73 -22.24
N LEU A 135 16.09 -9.33 -23.17
CA LEU A 135 15.16 -8.21 -23.03
C LEU A 135 13.72 -8.71 -22.91
N VAL A 136 12.95 -8.19 -21.95
CA VAL A 136 11.55 -8.61 -21.76
C VAL A 136 10.78 -8.29 -23.03
N ASN A 137 10.03 -9.26 -23.54
CA ASN A 137 9.26 -9.08 -24.77
C ASN A 137 7.90 -9.78 -24.69
N GLY A 138 6.86 -9.09 -25.14
CA GLY A 138 5.48 -9.54 -25.03
C GLY A 138 4.88 -9.24 -23.66
N ARG A 139 3.91 -10.07 -23.24
CA ARG A 139 3.18 -9.88 -21.98
C ARG A 139 4.02 -10.34 -20.79
N ARG A 140 4.08 -9.50 -19.76
CA ARG A 140 4.53 -9.82 -18.41
C ARG A 140 3.35 -9.73 -17.46
N THR A 141 3.19 -10.71 -16.59
CA THR A 141 2.17 -10.71 -15.55
C THR A 141 2.86 -10.77 -14.19
N MET A 142 2.40 -9.95 -13.25
CA MET A 142 2.83 -9.95 -11.85
C MET A 142 1.63 -10.28 -10.97
N TYR A 143 1.87 -10.95 -9.84
CA TYR A 143 0.83 -11.44 -8.94
C TYR A 143 1.14 -10.99 -7.52
N TYR A 144 0.10 -10.66 -6.76
CA TYR A 144 0.15 -10.54 -5.32
C TYR A 144 0.39 -11.91 -4.67
N GLN A 145 0.80 -11.91 -3.40
CA GLN A 145 0.99 -13.16 -2.64
C GLN A 145 -0.27 -13.98 -2.40
N ASN A 146 -1.43 -13.35 -2.52
CA ASN A 146 -2.71 -14.06 -2.50
C ASN A 146 -3.02 -14.77 -3.84
N GLY A 147 -2.12 -14.70 -4.82
CA GLY A 147 -2.24 -15.32 -6.14
C GLY A 147 -3.05 -14.52 -7.15
N LYS A 148 -3.68 -13.41 -6.76
CA LYS A 148 -4.39 -12.52 -7.70
C LYS A 148 -3.39 -11.70 -8.50
N ILE A 149 -3.77 -11.34 -9.72
CA ILE A 149 -2.96 -10.51 -10.59
C ILE A 149 -2.77 -9.13 -9.95
N GLU A 150 -1.52 -8.69 -9.84
CA GLU A 150 -1.13 -7.34 -9.43
C GLU A 150 -1.06 -6.42 -10.64
N ALA A 151 -0.47 -6.91 -11.73
CA ALA A 151 -0.35 -6.14 -12.96
C ALA A 151 -0.13 -7.03 -14.20
N GLU A 152 -0.53 -6.49 -15.34
CA GLU A 152 -0.24 -7.04 -16.66
C GLU A 152 0.32 -5.91 -17.52
N LYS A 153 1.50 -6.13 -18.09
CA LYS A 153 2.21 -5.13 -18.89
C LYS A 153 2.75 -5.75 -20.17
N TYR A 154 2.81 -4.98 -21.23
CA TYR A 154 3.38 -5.41 -22.50
C TYR A 154 4.71 -4.70 -22.75
N TYR A 155 5.67 -5.44 -23.26
CA TYR A 155 7.01 -4.96 -23.55
C TYR A 155 7.39 -5.28 -25.00
N LYS A 156 8.21 -4.41 -25.57
CA LYS A 156 8.92 -4.64 -26.82
C LYS A 156 10.38 -4.27 -26.60
N ASP A 157 11.28 -5.22 -26.85
CA ASP A 157 12.73 -5.02 -26.69
C ASP A 157 13.12 -4.45 -25.31
N GLY A 158 12.45 -4.92 -24.25
CA GLY A 158 12.69 -4.48 -22.87
C GLY A 158 12.03 -3.17 -22.47
N ILE A 159 11.33 -2.50 -23.38
CA ILE A 159 10.65 -1.21 -23.16
C ILE A 159 9.15 -1.43 -23.07
N GLU A 160 8.46 -0.80 -22.09
CA GLU A 160 7.00 -0.90 -21.97
C GLU A 160 6.33 -0.36 -23.24
N ASN A 161 5.54 -1.22 -23.90
CA ASN A 161 4.91 -0.90 -25.17
C ASN A 161 3.64 -1.75 -25.34
N GLY A 162 2.49 -1.09 -25.27
CA GLY A 162 1.17 -1.70 -25.32
C GLY A 162 0.37 -1.43 -24.05
N LEU A 163 -0.62 -2.28 -23.79
CA LEU A 163 -1.55 -2.13 -22.68
C LEU A 163 -0.87 -2.39 -21.33
N ALA A 164 -1.01 -1.47 -20.39
CA ALA A 164 -0.69 -1.69 -18.99
C ALA A 164 -1.99 -1.74 -18.19
N LYS A 165 -2.08 -2.71 -17.28
CA LYS A 165 -3.13 -2.82 -16.27
C LYS A 165 -2.51 -3.10 -14.91
N GLU A 166 -3.08 -2.49 -13.90
CA GLU A 166 -2.73 -2.72 -12.50
C GLU A 166 -4.02 -2.92 -11.71
N TYR A 167 -3.96 -3.75 -10.69
CA TYR A 167 -5.11 -4.15 -9.89
C TYR A 167 -4.85 -3.86 -8.41
N TYR A 168 -5.91 -3.80 -7.61
CA TYR A 168 -5.84 -3.84 -6.16
C TYR A 168 -5.67 -5.30 -5.70
N GLU A 169 -5.26 -5.49 -4.44
CA GLU A 169 -5.04 -6.82 -3.87
C GLU A 169 -6.32 -7.68 -3.84
N ASP A 170 -7.51 -7.07 -3.86
CA ASP A 170 -8.78 -7.77 -3.99
C ASP A 170 -9.11 -8.21 -5.43
N GLY A 171 -8.29 -7.80 -6.42
CA GLY A 171 -8.46 -8.08 -7.85
C GLY A 171 -9.23 -7.00 -8.62
N THR A 172 -9.72 -5.95 -7.95
CA THR A 172 -10.39 -4.81 -8.60
C THR A 172 -9.40 -4.04 -9.46
N LEU A 173 -9.78 -3.65 -10.68
CA LEU A 173 -8.91 -2.84 -11.55
C LEU A 173 -8.56 -1.51 -10.87
N ARG A 174 -7.26 -1.21 -10.76
CA ARG A 174 -6.72 0.01 -10.13
C ARG A 174 -6.36 1.06 -11.17
N GLN A 175 -5.73 0.64 -12.27
CA GLN A 175 -5.29 1.55 -13.32
C GLN A 175 -5.16 0.80 -14.64
N LYS A 176 -5.39 1.49 -15.76
CA LYS A 176 -5.01 1.02 -17.09
C LYS A 176 -4.66 2.17 -18.02
N GLY A 177 -3.87 1.88 -19.04
CA GLY A 177 -3.53 2.81 -20.11
C GLY A 177 -2.61 2.16 -21.13
N ILE A 178 -2.18 2.92 -22.13
CA ILE A 178 -1.25 2.45 -23.15
C ILE A 178 0.11 3.12 -22.95
N PHE A 179 1.17 2.34 -23.11
CA PHE A 179 2.52 2.84 -23.34
C PHE A 179 2.88 2.71 -24.82
N ALA A 180 3.56 3.71 -25.36
CA ALA A 180 4.24 3.67 -26.64
C ALA A 180 5.71 4.05 -26.43
N ASP A 181 6.63 3.14 -26.75
CA ASP A 181 8.08 3.33 -26.57
C ASP A 181 8.47 3.83 -25.16
N GLY A 182 7.84 3.24 -24.13
CA GLY A 182 8.12 3.53 -22.73
C GLY A 182 7.44 4.80 -22.20
N LYS A 183 6.55 5.43 -22.97
CA LYS A 183 5.86 6.67 -22.61
C LYS A 183 4.34 6.51 -22.66
N GLU A 184 3.62 7.13 -21.74
CA GLU A 184 2.16 7.11 -21.69
C GLU A 184 1.57 7.71 -22.97
N GLU A 185 0.57 7.03 -23.54
CA GLU A 185 -0.11 7.43 -24.76
C GLU A 185 -1.63 7.24 -24.61
N GLY A 186 -2.40 8.25 -25.02
CA GLY A 186 -3.85 8.24 -24.98
C GLY A 186 -4.43 8.33 -23.56
N ILE A 187 -5.64 7.79 -23.39
CA ILE A 187 -6.38 7.89 -22.14
C ILE A 187 -5.86 6.87 -21.12
N TRP A 188 -5.43 7.41 -19.99
CA TRP A 188 -5.11 6.67 -18.78
C TRP A 188 -6.23 6.81 -17.76
N GLU A 189 -6.67 5.66 -17.24
CA GLU A 189 -7.77 5.57 -16.29
C GLU A 189 -7.24 4.97 -14.99
N SER A 190 -7.51 5.62 -13.85
CA SER A 190 -7.39 4.99 -12.54
C SER A 190 -8.74 4.93 -11.86
N TYR A 191 -8.90 3.98 -10.95
CA TYR A 191 -10.17 3.65 -10.31
C TYR A 191 -10.03 3.65 -8.79
N PHE A 192 -11.14 3.82 -8.09
CA PHE A 192 -11.26 3.54 -6.67
C PHE A 192 -11.46 2.04 -6.44
N PRO A 193 -11.26 1.53 -5.20
CA PRO A 193 -11.54 0.12 -4.88
C PRO A 193 -13.01 -0.30 -5.05
N ASN A 194 -13.96 0.63 -5.22
CA ASN A 194 -15.34 0.31 -5.62
C ASN A 194 -15.54 0.16 -7.13
N GLY A 195 -14.46 0.20 -7.92
CA GLY A 195 -14.48 0.10 -9.38
C GLY A 195 -14.91 1.38 -10.11
N LYS A 196 -15.28 2.46 -9.41
CA LYS A 196 -15.60 3.74 -10.06
C LYS A 196 -14.32 4.46 -10.47
N VAL A 197 -14.40 5.21 -11.58
CA VAL A 197 -13.30 6.02 -12.08
C VAL A 197 -12.88 7.05 -11.03
N LYS A 198 -11.56 7.16 -10.81
CA LYS A 198 -10.90 8.09 -9.89
C LYS A 198 -10.21 9.22 -10.63
N LEU A 199 -9.55 8.91 -11.75
CA LEU A 199 -8.85 9.88 -12.59
C LEU A 199 -8.89 9.39 -14.04
N LEU A 200 -9.22 10.30 -14.95
CA LEU A 200 -8.98 10.17 -16.37
C LEU A 200 -7.96 11.23 -16.77
N SER A 201 -6.88 10.82 -17.43
CA SER A 201 -5.83 11.71 -17.91
C SER A 201 -5.50 11.34 -19.35
N ASN A 202 -5.49 12.30 -20.25
CA ASN A 202 -5.05 12.06 -21.63
C ASN A 202 -3.55 12.41 -21.75
N TYR A 203 -2.78 11.54 -22.40
CA TYR A 203 -1.34 11.66 -22.55
C TYR A 203 -0.93 11.60 -24.02
N PHE A 204 0.13 12.31 -24.37
CA PHE A 204 0.80 12.20 -25.65
C PHE A 204 2.31 12.20 -25.41
N LYS A 205 2.99 11.11 -25.78
CA LYS A 205 4.45 10.95 -25.56
C LYS A 205 4.88 11.22 -24.11
N GLY A 206 4.10 10.74 -23.14
CA GLY A 206 4.38 10.86 -21.71
C GLY A 206 4.01 12.21 -21.09
N GLU A 207 3.52 13.17 -21.88
CA GLU A 207 3.07 14.47 -21.38
C GLU A 207 1.55 14.55 -21.31
N LEU A 208 1.02 15.15 -20.25
CA LEU A 208 -0.42 15.42 -20.14
C LEU A 208 -0.88 16.28 -21.31
N PHE A 209 -1.91 15.82 -22.00
CA PHE A 209 -2.46 16.42 -23.20
C PHE A 209 -3.96 16.67 -23.02
N ASP A 210 -4.46 17.80 -23.52
CA ASP A 210 -5.87 18.18 -23.54
C ASP A 210 -6.56 18.31 -22.17
N THR A 211 -6.87 17.22 -21.47
CA THR A 211 -7.62 17.25 -20.21
C THR A 211 -7.20 16.19 -19.19
N ALA A 212 -7.38 16.51 -17.91
CA ALA A 212 -7.45 15.53 -16.84
C ALA A 212 -8.65 15.80 -15.93
N THR A 213 -9.37 14.74 -15.56
CA THR A 213 -10.58 14.81 -14.74
C THR A 213 -10.47 13.87 -13.55
N ARG A 214 -10.54 14.42 -12.35
CA ARG A 214 -10.56 13.68 -11.09
C ARG A 214 -11.99 13.57 -10.58
N TYR A 215 -12.31 12.43 -10.00
CA TYR A 215 -13.63 12.12 -9.49
C TYR A 215 -13.57 11.85 -7.99
N TYR A 216 -14.69 12.09 -7.31
CA TYR A 216 -14.97 11.49 -6.02
C TYR A 216 -15.33 10.01 -6.20
N SER A 217 -15.16 9.18 -5.17
CA SER A 217 -15.55 7.76 -5.22
C SER A 217 -17.04 7.52 -5.38
N THR A 218 -17.86 8.58 -5.30
CA THR A 218 -19.27 8.55 -5.70
C THR A 218 -19.47 8.56 -7.22
N GLY A 219 -18.45 8.95 -8.00
CA GLY A 219 -18.49 9.15 -9.45
C GLY A 219 -18.73 10.61 -9.87
N ARG A 220 -18.93 11.52 -8.92
CA ARG A 220 -19.05 12.97 -9.20
C ARG A 220 -17.69 13.55 -9.58
N ILE A 221 -17.67 14.52 -10.48
CA ILE A 221 -16.44 15.25 -10.83
C ILE A 221 -16.00 16.04 -9.59
N LYS A 222 -14.77 15.79 -9.15
CA LYS A 222 -14.10 16.53 -8.08
C LYS A 222 -13.33 17.72 -8.65
N GLU A 223 -12.66 17.51 -9.78
CA GLU A 223 -11.78 18.49 -10.39
C GLU A 223 -11.66 18.18 -11.88
N LYS A 224 -11.62 19.24 -12.70
CA LYS A 224 -11.26 19.14 -14.11
C LYS A 224 -10.22 20.20 -14.43
N VAL A 225 -9.15 19.77 -15.07
CA VAL A 225 -8.07 20.65 -15.55
C VAL A 225 -7.94 20.52 -17.06
N PHE A 226 -7.63 21.65 -17.70
CA PHE A 226 -7.40 21.73 -19.14
C PHE A 226 -5.93 22.03 -19.39
N ILE A 227 -5.33 21.39 -20.38
CA ILE A 227 -3.95 21.66 -20.80
C ILE A 227 -3.98 22.52 -22.06
N LYS A 228 -3.63 23.81 -21.93
CA LYS A 228 -3.51 24.74 -23.06
C LYS A 228 -2.08 25.18 -23.25
N LYS A 229 -1.51 24.91 -24.43
CA LYS A 229 -0.10 25.25 -24.76
C LYS A 229 0.89 24.75 -23.68
N GLY A 230 0.67 23.53 -23.17
CA GLY A 230 1.48 22.92 -22.12
C GLY A 230 1.24 23.48 -20.70
N LYS A 231 0.28 24.40 -20.50
CA LYS A 231 -0.07 24.94 -19.18
C LYS A 231 -1.36 24.34 -18.67
N VAL A 232 -1.35 23.90 -17.42
CA VAL A 232 -2.53 23.42 -16.71
C VAL A 232 -3.38 24.62 -16.26
N GLU A 233 -4.58 24.73 -16.80
CA GLU A 233 -5.60 25.70 -16.40
C GLU A 233 -6.67 25.00 -15.54
N PRO A 234 -6.72 25.25 -14.22
CA PRO A 234 -7.76 24.71 -13.36
C PRO A 234 -9.08 25.48 -13.52
N ASP A 235 -10.18 24.87 -13.09
CA ASP A 235 -11.48 25.53 -12.95
C ASP A 235 -11.38 26.78 -12.05
N PRO A 236 -11.78 27.99 -12.51
CA PRO A 236 -11.77 29.21 -11.70
C PRO A 236 -12.49 29.11 -10.36
N ASN A 237 -13.59 28.35 -10.28
CA ASN A 237 -14.30 28.14 -9.00
C ASN A 237 -13.45 27.32 -8.03
N LEU A 238 -12.81 26.27 -8.54
CA LEU A 238 -11.89 25.44 -7.76
C LEU A 238 -10.67 26.24 -7.28
N VAL A 239 -10.16 27.17 -8.09
CA VAL A 239 -9.08 28.10 -7.66
C VAL A 239 -9.51 28.91 -6.44
N ARG A 240 -10.73 29.48 -6.46
CA ARG A 240 -11.25 30.28 -5.35
C ARG A 240 -11.48 29.43 -4.10
N ILE A 241 -12.03 28.21 -4.27
CA ILE A 241 -12.18 27.23 -3.18
C ILE A 241 -10.81 26.92 -2.56
N ASN A 242 -9.81 26.57 -3.38
CA ASN A 242 -8.47 26.24 -2.91
C ASN A 242 -7.79 27.41 -2.17
N GLN A 243 -8.01 28.65 -2.61
CA GLN A 243 -7.54 29.83 -1.89
C GLN A 243 -8.19 29.97 -0.50
N LEU A 244 -9.50 29.70 -0.37
CA LEU A 244 -10.18 29.70 0.92
C LEU A 244 -9.67 28.57 1.82
N MET A 245 -9.48 27.37 1.26
CA MET A 245 -8.92 26.23 2.00
C MET A 245 -7.49 26.51 2.49
N LYS A 246 -6.67 27.17 1.68
CA LYS A 246 -5.33 27.63 2.10
C LYS A 246 -5.41 28.59 3.29
N LYS A 247 -6.27 29.62 3.21
CA LYS A 247 -6.49 30.55 4.33
C LYS A 247 -6.99 29.85 5.59
N SER A 248 -7.88 28.86 5.44
CA SER A 248 -8.33 28.03 6.56
C SER A 248 -7.15 27.33 7.25
N ASN A 249 -6.29 26.69 6.47
CA ASN A 249 -5.14 25.97 6.99
C ASN A 249 -4.13 26.91 7.67
N GLU A 250 -3.91 28.10 7.12
CA GLU A 250 -3.05 29.14 7.70
C GLU A 250 -3.62 29.63 9.04
N SER A 251 -4.89 30.05 9.07
CA SER A 251 -5.56 30.48 10.31
C SER A 251 -5.58 29.38 11.38
N ASN A 252 -5.75 28.11 10.99
CA ASN A 252 -5.70 27.00 11.95
C ASN A 252 -4.29 26.82 12.55
N LYS A 253 -3.23 26.98 11.74
CA LYS A 253 -1.84 26.96 12.24
C LYS A 253 -1.53 28.11 13.17
N GLU A 254 -2.15 29.27 12.95
CA GLU A 254 -2.07 30.46 13.80
C GLU A 254 -2.94 30.38 15.06
N GLY A 255 -3.71 29.30 15.25
CA GLY A 255 -4.63 29.15 16.37
C GLY A 255 -5.93 29.94 16.23
N ASP A 256 -6.17 30.63 15.11
CA ASP A 256 -7.46 31.28 14.84
C ASP A 256 -8.48 30.27 14.28
N ILE A 257 -8.99 29.45 15.20
CA ILE A 257 -9.97 28.39 14.91
C ILE A 257 -11.25 28.96 14.29
N LYS A 258 -11.71 30.14 14.75
CA LYS A 258 -12.92 30.79 14.23
C LYS A 258 -12.74 31.21 12.77
N ALA A 259 -11.61 31.84 12.44
CA ALA A 259 -11.30 32.22 11.07
C ALA A 259 -11.14 30.98 10.19
N ALA A 260 -10.47 29.93 10.67
CA ALA A 260 -10.31 28.68 9.94
C ALA A 260 -11.65 28.05 9.55
N ILE A 261 -12.54 27.84 10.53
CA ILE A 261 -13.90 27.32 10.30
C ILE A 261 -14.68 28.21 9.34
N LYS A 262 -14.57 29.53 9.47
CA LYS A 262 -15.23 30.50 8.56
C LYS A 262 -14.76 30.33 7.12
N TYR A 263 -13.47 30.14 6.88
CA TYR A 263 -12.94 29.93 5.53
C TYR A 263 -13.40 28.61 4.93
N CYS A 264 -13.46 27.51 5.70
CA CYS A 264 -14.09 26.27 5.24
C CYS A 264 -15.57 26.47 4.86
N SER A 265 -16.35 27.19 5.68
CA SER A 265 -17.76 27.46 5.37
C SER A 265 -17.93 28.27 4.09
N LYS A 266 -17.08 29.29 3.86
CA LYS A 266 -17.07 30.04 2.60
C LYS A 266 -16.72 29.18 1.38
N ALA A 267 -15.85 28.19 1.53
CA ALA A 267 -15.56 27.25 0.46
C ALA A 267 -16.81 26.42 0.11
N LEU A 268 -17.56 25.99 1.13
CA LEU A 268 -18.82 25.25 0.96
C LEU A 268 -19.97 26.09 0.41
N GLU A 269 -19.93 27.42 0.55
CA GLU A 269 -20.85 28.33 -0.15
C GLU A 269 -20.61 28.34 -1.67
N LEU A 270 -19.36 28.11 -2.11
CA LEU A 270 -19.01 28.02 -3.53
C LEU A 270 -19.29 26.64 -4.11
N ASP A 271 -19.06 25.58 -3.34
CA ASP A 271 -19.41 24.21 -3.68
C ASP A 271 -19.83 23.43 -2.42
N SER A 272 -21.15 23.28 -2.26
CA SER A 272 -21.76 22.55 -1.15
C SER A 272 -21.50 21.03 -1.16
N SER A 273 -20.86 20.51 -2.21
CA SER A 273 -20.45 19.11 -2.34
C SER A 273 -18.95 18.88 -2.14
N PHE A 274 -18.19 19.93 -1.83
CA PHE A 274 -16.74 19.85 -1.69
C PHE A 274 -16.32 19.12 -0.40
N ALA A 275 -16.12 17.80 -0.53
CA ALA A 275 -15.84 16.91 0.60
C ALA A 275 -14.64 17.34 1.46
N ASP A 276 -13.60 17.90 0.83
CA ASP A 276 -12.37 18.29 1.53
C ASP A 276 -12.60 19.45 2.51
N ALA A 277 -13.53 20.37 2.21
CA ALA A 277 -13.88 21.46 3.15
C ALA A 277 -14.63 20.95 4.37
N TYR A 278 -15.56 19.99 4.20
CA TYR A 278 -16.19 19.30 5.31
C TYR A 278 -15.17 18.55 6.17
N PHE A 279 -14.25 17.81 5.54
CA PHE A 279 -13.19 17.09 6.25
C PHE A 279 -12.30 18.03 7.07
N SER A 280 -11.82 19.12 6.47
CA SER A 280 -11.00 20.11 7.18
C SER A 280 -11.75 20.74 8.34
N ARG A 281 -13.01 21.19 8.12
CA ARG A 281 -13.82 21.80 9.18
C ARG A 281 -14.09 20.83 10.33
N GLY A 282 -14.43 19.59 10.02
CA GLY A 282 -14.62 18.52 11.01
C GLY A 282 -13.35 18.20 11.79
N THR A 283 -12.19 18.21 11.13
CA THR A 283 -10.89 17.97 11.79
C THR A 283 -10.50 19.13 12.72
N ILE A 284 -10.74 20.38 12.31
CA ILE A 284 -10.53 21.56 13.16
C ILE A 284 -11.42 21.48 14.41
N LYS A 285 -12.71 21.17 14.23
CA LYS A 285 -13.67 20.98 15.33
C LYS A 285 -13.30 19.84 16.26
N LEU A 286 -12.82 18.72 15.71
CA LEU A 286 -12.31 17.59 16.50
C LEU A 286 -11.16 18.02 17.42
N ASN A 287 -10.26 18.87 16.92
CA ASN A 287 -9.14 19.38 17.71
C ASN A 287 -9.55 20.48 18.71
N ASP A 288 -10.64 21.21 18.46
CA ASP A 288 -11.28 22.14 19.42
C ASP A 288 -12.31 21.45 20.35
N PHE A 289 -12.27 20.12 20.45
CA PHE A 289 -13.14 19.32 21.34
C PHE A 289 -14.66 19.44 21.03
N GLN A 290 -15.02 19.93 19.85
CA GLN A 290 -16.40 20.01 19.36
C GLN A 290 -16.81 18.70 18.67
N PHE A 291 -16.91 17.62 19.45
CA PHE A 291 -16.99 16.26 18.89
C PHE A 291 -18.24 15.99 18.05
N ASP A 292 -19.42 16.43 18.49
CA ASP A 292 -20.66 16.22 17.74
C ASP A 292 -20.66 16.97 16.40
N ASP A 293 -20.21 18.23 16.41
CA ASP A 293 -20.07 19.03 15.19
C ASP A 293 -19.00 18.46 14.26
N ALA A 294 -17.92 17.89 14.81
CA ALA A 294 -16.88 17.22 14.05
C ALA A 294 -17.44 15.97 13.36
N ILE A 295 -18.19 15.13 14.08
CA ILE A 295 -18.84 13.93 13.52
C ILE A 295 -19.78 14.32 12.38
N ALA A 296 -20.61 15.36 12.56
CA ALA A 296 -21.55 15.81 11.54
C ALA A 296 -20.85 16.29 10.25
N ASP A 297 -19.74 17.03 10.38
CA ASP A 297 -18.94 17.44 9.22
C ASP A 297 -18.24 16.24 8.55
N LEU A 298 -17.72 15.30 9.32
CA LEU A 298 -17.07 14.10 8.79
C LEU A 298 -18.07 13.15 8.12
N ASP A 299 -19.31 13.08 8.61
CA ASP A 299 -20.41 12.39 7.94
C ASP A 299 -20.69 13.00 6.57
N LYS A 300 -20.70 14.33 6.46
CA LYS A 300 -20.86 15.03 5.16
C LYS A 300 -19.67 14.82 4.23
N ALA A 301 -18.45 14.85 4.75
CA ALA A 301 -17.26 14.53 3.97
C ALA A 301 -17.35 13.12 3.37
N LEU A 302 -17.71 12.13 4.20
CA LEU A 302 -17.83 10.73 3.79
C LEU A 302 -19.07 10.42 2.95
N PHE A 303 -20.10 11.27 3.01
CA PHE A 303 -21.22 11.20 2.07
C PHE A 303 -20.78 11.51 0.64
N TYR A 304 -19.92 12.52 0.44
CA TYR A 304 -19.42 12.91 -0.87
C TYR A 304 -18.18 12.12 -1.32
N GLU A 305 -17.33 11.71 -0.38
CA GLU A 305 -16.14 10.88 -0.61
C GLU A 305 -16.05 9.69 0.38
N PRO A 306 -16.85 8.62 0.17
CA PRO A 306 -16.89 7.45 1.06
C PRO A 306 -15.57 6.69 1.22
N TYR A 307 -14.57 6.96 0.38
CA TYR A 307 -13.25 6.31 0.37
C TYR A 307 -12.15 7.24 0.91
N MET A 308 -12.50 8.31 1.64
CA MET A 308 -11.56 9.17 2.35
C MET A 308 -11.05 8.49 3.64
N ALA A 309 -9.97 7.72 3.54
CA ALA A 309 -9.39 6.94 4.65
C ALA A 309 -9.10 7.78 5.92
N THR A 310 -8.68 9.04 5.75
CA THR A 310 -8.41 9.97 6.86
C THR A 310 -9.69 10.48 7.52
N ALA A 311 -10.77 10.72 6.77
CA ALA A 311 -12.04 11.14 7.34
C ALA A 311 -12.71 10.01 8.14
N LEU A 312 -12.61 8.77 7.67
CA LEU A 312 -13.04 7.58 8.42
C LEU A 312 -12.31 7.50 9.76
N ALA A 313 -10.98 7.57 9.75
CA ALA A 313 -10.18 7.56 10.98
C ALA A 313 -10.56 8.72 11.92
N ASN A 314 -10.64 9.95 11.41
CA ASN A 314 -11.03 11.10 12.23
C ASN A 314 -12.43 10.98 12.81
N ARG A 315 -13.38 10.37 12.08
CA ARG A 315 -14.75 10.17 12.59
C ARG A 315 -14.78 9.13 13.70
N ALA A 316 -14.03 8.04 13.55
CA ALA A 316 -13.83 7.07 14.62
C ALA A 316 -13.23 7.72 15.88
N PHE A 317 -12.16 8.52 15.73
CA PHE A 317 -11.55 9.22 16.85
C PHE A 317 -12.45 10.30 17.45
N ALA A 318 -13.29 10.97 16.66
CA ALA A 318 -14.28 11.91 17.18
C ALA A 318 -15.31 11.20 18.06
N ARG A 319 -15.81 10.03 17.63
CA ARG A 319 -16.71 9.18 18.43
C ARG A 319 -16.03 8.70 19.71
N ILE A 320 -14.79 8.19 19.63
CA ILE A 320 -14.01 7.76 20.80
C ILE A 320 -13.82 8.91 21.79
N ARG A 321 -13.33 10.06 21.32
CA ARG A 321 -13.03 11.22 22.17
C ARG A 321 -14.28 11.82 22.80
N LYS A 322 -15.43 11.80 22.10
CA LYS A 322 -16.72 12.21 22.67
C LYS A 322 -17.00 11.51 24.01
N TYR A 323 -16.75 10.21 24.10
CA TYR A 323 -16.97 9.44 25.33
C TYR A 323 -15.81 9.56 26.32
N GLN A 324 -14.56 9.60 25.84
CA GLN A 324 -13.39 9.81 26.71
C GLN A 324 -13.46 11.13 27.49
N PHE A 325 -14.04 12.18 26.88
CA PHE A 325 -14.14 13.52 27.47
C PHE A 325 -15.57 13.89 27.89
N ALA A 326 -16.53 12.96 27.87
CA ALA A 326 -17.95 13.25 28.12
C ALA A 326 -18.22 13.93 29.47
N ASN A 327 -17.46 13.53 30.50
CA ASN A 327 -17.58 14.06 31.87
C ASN A 327 -16.49 15.09 32.19
N SER A 328 -15.65 15.46 31.22
CA SER A 328 -14.54 16.38 31.47
C SER A 328 -15.03 17.78 31.78
N ARG A 329 -14.48 18.37 32.85
CA ARG A 329 -14.74 19.77 33.20
C ARG A 329 -13.68 20.67 32.56
N THR A 330 -14.09 21.68 31.82
CA THR A 330 -13.17 22.73 31.37
C THR A 330 -12.66 23.53 32.56
N LEU A 331 -11.36 23.45 32.82
CA LEU A 331 -10.67 24.18 33.88
C LEU A 331 -10.27 25.59 33.42
N SER A 332 -9.83 25.71 32.18
CA SER A 332 -9.48 26.98 31.56
C SER A 332 -9.64 26.88 30.04
N LYS A 333 -10.11 27.95 29.40
CA LYS A 333 -10.14 28.09 27.95
C LYS A 333 -9.64 29.49 27.60
N ASN A 334 -8.43 29.58 27.08
CA ASN A 334 -7.90 30.82 26.50
C ASN A 334 -7.77 30.66 24.97
N ARG A 335 -7.15 31.63 24.29
CA ARG A 335 -7.02 31.62 22.83
C ARG A 335 -6.19 30.44 22.30
N ASP A 336 -5.24 29.95 23.09
CA ASP A 336 -4.21 29.01 22.62
C ASP A 336 -4.36 27.62 23.24
N VAL A 337 -4.93 27.52 24.43
CA VAL A 337 -4.99 26.29 25.23
C VAL A 337 -6.36 26.14 25.89
N THR A 338 -6.97 24.98 25.67
CA THR A 338 -8.09 24.48 26.47
C THR A 338 -7.55 23.41 27.44
N VAL A 339 -7.72 23.65 28.73
CA VAL A 339 -7.35 22.71 29.80
C VAL A 339 -8.61 22.03 30.29
N LEU A 340 -8.65 20.71 30.17
CA LEU A 340 -9.74 19.87 30.65
C LEU A 340 -9.28 19.06 31.87
N ALA A 341 -10.08 19.03 32.93
CA ALA A 341 -9.97 18.00 33.96
C ALA A 341 -10.52 16.71 33.37
N ALA A 342 -9.64 15.72 33.17
CA ALA A 342 -10.07 14.38 32.82
C ALA A 342 -10.92 13.82 33.98
N ALA A 343 -12.16 13.43 33.66
CA ALA A 343 -13.01 12.66 34.55
C ALA A 343 -12.87 11.17 34.20
N ASP A 344 -13.55 10.30 34.95
CA ASP A 344 -13.59 8.88 34.62
C ASP A 344 -14.09 8.67 33.19
N LYS A 345 -13.41 7.77 32.47
CA LYS A 345 -13.75 7.42 31.09
C LYS A 345 -15.18 6.90 31.05
N VAL A 346 -16.03 7.54 30.25
CA VAL A 346 -17.37 6.98 29.96
C VAL A 346 -17.20 5.84 28.97
N PRO A 347 -17.72 4.63 29.26
CA PRO A 347 -17.71 3.54 28.31
C PRO A 347 -18.41 3.91 27.00
N VAL A 348 -17.83 3.50 25.87
CA VAL A 348 -18.45 3.71 24.55
C VAL A 348 -19.66 2.78 24.43
N PRO A 349 -20.87 3.29 24.11
CA PRO A 349 -22.05 2.45 23.89
C PRO A 349 -21.84 1.46 22.73
N ALA A 350 -22.43 0.27 22.81
CA ALA A 350 -22.25 -0.80 21.82
C ALA A 350 -22.53 -0.36 20.38
N GLY A 351 -23.59 0.40 20.13
CA GLY A 351 -23.93 0.90 18.79
C GLY A 351 -22.94 1.95 18.25
N GLU A 352 -22.21 2.65 19.11
CA GLU A 352 -21.13 3.55 18.70
C GLU A 352 -19.82 2.81 18.48
N GLN A 353 -19.55 1.78 19.29
CA GLN A 353 -18.42 0.88 19.11
C GLN A 353 -18.46 0.20 17.74
N GLU A 354 -19.62 -0.26 17.27
CA GLU A 354 -19.80 -0.83 15.93
C GLU A 354 -19.41 0.16 14.82
N LYS A 355 -19.84 1.42 14.94
CA LYS A 355 -19.50 2.48 13.97
C LYS A 355 -18.01 2.78 13.98
N ILE A 356 -17.40 2.86 15.17
CA ILE A 356 -15.95 3.05 15.32
C ILE A 356 -15.19 1.93 14.62
N CYS A 357 -15.58 0.67 14.86
CA CYS A 357 -14.93 -0.48 14.24
C CYS A 357 -15.08 -0.49 12.73
N ALA A 358 -16.27 -0.23 12.20
CA ALA A 358 -16.51 -0.13 10.77
C ALA A 358 -15.61 0.94 10.12
N ASP A 359 -15.49 2.12 10.73
CA ASP A 359 -14.66 3.21 10.23
C ASP A 359 -13.17 2.88 10.26
N LEU A 360 -12.66 2.35 11.37
CA LEU A 360 -11.25 1.99 11.52
C LEU A 360 -10.85 0.84 10.58
N GLN A 361 -11.67 -0.21 10.48
CA GLN A 361 -11.44 -1.33 9.57
C GLN A 361 -11.41 -0.85 8.11
N LYS A 362 -12.36 0.01 7.72
CA LYS A 362 -12.39 0.58 6.38
C LYS A 362 -11.20 1.50 6.13
N ALA A 363 -10.76 2.29 7.11
CA ALA A 363 -9.56 3.12 6.98
C ALA A 363 -8.29 2.27 6.75
N VAL A 364 -8.14 1.16 7.49
CA VAL A 364 -7.04 0.20 7.31
C VAL A 364 -7.08 -0.47 5.96
N PHE A 365 -8.26 -0.91 5.51
CA PHE A 365 -8.47 -1.49 4.18
C PHE A 365 -8.03 -0.52 3.07
N LEU A 366 -8.31 0.77 3.24
CA LEU A 366 -7.89 1.83 2.32
C LEU A 366 -6.44 2.28 2.48
N GLY A 367 -5.64 1.56 3.28
CA GLY A 367 -4.20 1.76 3.43
C GLY A 367 -3.76 2.67 4.58
N ASN A 368 -4.69 3.23 5.37
CA ASN A 368 -4.33 4.02 6.55
C ASN A 368 -4.01 3.12 7.75
N LYS A 369 -2.78 2.60 7.78
CA LYS A 369 -2.29 1.64 8.79
C LYS A 369 -1.42 2.30 9.87
N THR A 370 -1.73 3.54 10.25
CA THR A 370 -0.96 4.22 11.31
C THR A 370 -1.07 3.46 12.63
N LYS A 371 0.01 3.47 13.43
CA LYS A 371 0.05 2.80 14.74
C LYS A 371 -1.17 3.14 15.61
N MET A 372 -1.56 4.41 15.64
CA MET A 372 -2.74 4.90 16.36
C MET A 372 -4.05 4.21 15.95
N ILE A 373 -4.24 3.93 14.65
CA ILE A 373 -5.44 3.25 14.14
C ILE A 373 -5.41 1.77 14.50
N ILE A 374 -4.24 1.12 14.40
CA ILE A 374 -4.08 -0.30 14.76
C ILE A 374 -4.31 -0.52 16.25
N GLU A 375 -3.79 0.36 17.11
CA GLU A 375 -4.03 0.34 18.55
C GLU A 375 -5.52 0.56 18.86
N ALA A 376 -6.16 1.55 18.22
CA ALA A 376 -7.59 1.78 18.40
C ALA A 376 -8.46 0.57 17.96
N LEU A 377 -8.07 -0.13 16.90
CA LEU A 377 -8.72 -1.40 16.52
C LEU A 377 -8.56 -2.47 17.60
N SER A 378 -7.37 -2.56 18.20
CA SER A 378 -7.12 -3.49 19.30
C SER A 378 -8.01 -3.17 20.50
N ASP A 379 -8.05 -1.90 20.89
CA ASP A 379 -8.72 -1.46 22.13
C ASP A 379 -10.25 -1.48 22.02
N TYR A 380 -10.79 -1.16 20.85
CA TYR A 380 -12.23 -0.95 20.66
C TYR A 380 -12.92 -2.06 19.87
N CYS A 381 -12.18 -2.94 19.17
CA CYS A 381 -12.79 -3.91 18.26
C CYS A 381 -12.44 -5.38 18.55
N GLN A 382 -11.57 -5.66 19.53
CA GLN A 382 -11.31 -7.03 19.97
C GLN A 382 -12.42 -7.51 20.92
N GLY A 383 -13.07 -8.62 20.57
CA GLY A 383 -14.19 -9.20 21.33
C GLY A 383 -15.40 -9.65 20.50
N ARG A 384 -15.38 -9.47 19.18
CA ARG A 384 -16.39 -10.03 18.27
C ARG A 384 -15.70 -10.75 17.11
N THR A 385 -15.29 -11.99 17.38
CA THR A 385 -15.20 -12.99 16.32
C THR A 385 -16.55 -13.02 15.60
N ALA A 386 -16.48 -13.02 14.27
CA ALA A 386 -17.62 -13.24 13.40
C ALA A 386 -18.40 -14.47 13.90
N THR A 387 -19.60 -14.25 14.41
CA THR A 387 -20.65 -15.25 14.47
C THR A 387 -21.48 -15.04 13.21
N ASN A 388 -21.20 -15.85 12.21
CA ASN A 388 -22.16 -16.45 11.28
C ASN A 388 -21.47 -17.56 10.51
#